data_AF-A0A6L8CPD2-F1
#
_entry.id   AF-A0A6L8CPD2-F1
#
_cell.length_a   1.000
_cell.length_b   1.000
_cell.length_c   1.000
_cell.angle_alpha   90.00
_cell.angle_beta   90.00
_cell.angle_gamma   90.00
#
_symmetry.space_group_name_H-M   'P 1'
#
loop_
_entity.id
_entity.type
_entity.pdbx_description
1 polymer ?
#
loop_
_entity_poly.entity_id
_entity_poly.type
_entity_poly.pdbx_seq_one_letter_code
_entity_poly.pdbx_strand_id
1 'polypeptide(L)'
;MGAVRKLHSERVEKWLERLGLSDDDLECGPVRPGHAASADCLVLEGTPPGRRHNNCSGKHMGMLTLARHLSVPTRVLTTPHIRLSQS
;
A
#
# COMPACT_ATOMS: atom_id res chain seq x y z
N MET A 1 -27.84 5.62 3.29
CA MET A 1 -26.54 4.94 3.12
C MET A 1 -25.54 5.51 4.10
N GLY A 2 -25.09 4.74 5.09
CA GLY A 2 -23.98 5.14 5.95
C GLY A 2 -22.68 5.13 5.15
N ALA A 3 -21.88 6.20 5.22
CA ALA A 3 -20.61 6.28 4.53
C ALA A 3 -19.68 5.16 5.04
N VAL A 4 -19.33 4.21 4.17
CA VAL A 4 -18.30 3.23 4.48
C VAL A 4 -16.97 3.97 4.54
N ARG A 5 -16.42 4.05 5.75
CA ARG A 5 -15.17 4.77 6.02
C ARG A 5 -13.99 3.96 5.46
N LYS A 6 -13.33 4.44 4.41
CA LYS A 6 -12.15 3.80 3.79
C LYS A 6 -10.85 4.16 4.51
N LEU A 7 -10.86 4.03 5.83
CA LEU A 7 -9.79 4.54 6.71
C LEU A 7 -8.41 4.00 6.33
N HIS A 8 -8.32 2.72 5.94
CA HIS A 8 -7.06 2.09 5.53
C HIS A 8 -6.53 2.71 4.24
N SER A 9 -7.31 2.63 3.15
CA SER A 9 -6.89 3.11 1.84
C SER A 9 -6.58 4.60 1.83
N GLU A 10 -7.39 5.42 2.50
CA GLU A 10 -7.18 6.87 2.62
C GLU A 10 -5.89 7.20 3.39
N ARG A 11 -5.57 6.42 4.43
CA ARG A 11 -4.32 6.62 5.19
C ARG A 11 -3.10 6.21 4.38
N VAL A 12 -3.20 5.11 3.64
CA VAL A 12 -2.12 4.63 2.76
C VAL A 12 -1.86 5.64 1.65
N GLU A 13 -2.90 6.16 1.01
CA GLU A 13 -2.82 7.19 -0.04
C GLU A 13 -2.14 8.46 0.47
N LYS A 14 -2.63 9.04 1.56
CA LYS A 14 -2.00 10.23 2.18
C LYS A 14 -0.54 9.99 2.59
N TRP A 15 -0.21 8.76 2.98
CA TRP A 15 1.15 8.43 3.39
C TRP A 15 2.07 8.28 2.17
N LEU A 16 1.59 7.66 1.08
CA LEU A 16 2.31 7.61 -0.20
C LEU A 16 2.60 9.01 -0.73
N GLU A 17 1.61 9.90 -0.72
CA GLU A 17 1.76 11.32 -1.10
C GLU A 17 2.87 12.01 -0.29
N ARG A 18 2.90 11.81 1.04
CA ARG A 18 3.94 12.37 1.92
C ARG A 18 5.34 11.84 1.61
N LEU A 19 5.45 10.62 1.08
CA LEU A 19 6.72 10.03 0.68
C LEU A 19 7.08 10.32 -0.79
N GLY A 20 6.22 11.01 -1.54
CA GLY A 20 6.38 11.23 -2.99
C GLY A 20 6.36 9.91 -3.77
N LEU A 21 5.53 8.96 -3.34
CA LEU A 21 5.37 7.63 -3.93
C LEU A 21 3.93 7.46 -4.43
N SER A 22 3.70 6.40 -5.19
CA SER A 22 2.44 6.06 -5.85
C SER A 22 1.96 4.65 -5.46
N ASP A 23 0.75 4.27 -5.90
CA ASP A 23 0.21 2.92 -5.70
C ASP A 23 1.14 1.84 -6.27
N ASP A 24 1.90 2.16 -7.33
CA ASP A 24 2.83 1.24 -8.01
C ASP A 24 4.10 0.96 -7.21
N ASP A 25 4.43 1.80 -6.22
CA ASP A 25 5.55 1.55 -5.30
C ASP A 25 5.22 0.49 -4.24
N LEU A 26 3.95 0.06 -4.17
CA LEU A 26 3.52 -1.06 -3.34
C LEU A 26 3.66 -2.37 -4.12
N GLU A 27 4.61 -3.22 -3.77
CA GLU A 27 4.78 -4.52 -4.46
C GLU A 27 3.64 -5.51 -4.21
N CYS A 28 2.82 -5.30 -3.17
CA CYS A 28 1.62 -6.11 -3.01
C CYS A 28 0.68 -5.89 -4.21
N GLY A 29 0.25 -6.99 -4.83
CA GLY A 29 -0.77 -6.94 -5.86
C GLY A 29 -2.12 -6.43 -5.33
N PRO A 30 -2.98 -5.93 -6.23
CA PRO A 30 -4.35 -5.56 -5.89
C PRO A 30 -5.12 -6.75 -5.32
N VAL A 31 -5.78 -6.56 -4.18
CA VAL A 31 -6.62 -7.59 -3.54
C VAL A 31 -7.91 -6.95 -3.05
N ARG A 32 -9.02 -7.71 -3.14
CA ARG A 32 -10.31 -7.30 -2.59
C ARG A 32 -10.17 -7.07 -1.08
N PRO A 33 -10.66 -5.95 -0.52
CA PRO A 33 -10.66 -5.75 0.93
C PRO A 33 -11.30 -6.93 1.66
N GLY A 34 -10.69 -7.38 2.75
CA GLY A 34 -11.28 -8.44 3.59
C GLY A 34 -12.53 -7.96 4.35
N HIS A 35 -12.69 -6.65 4.53
CA HIS A 35 -13.87 -6.06 5.15
C HIS A 35 -15.02 -5.97 4.13
N ALA A 36 -16.09 -6.72 4.38
CA ALA A 36 -17.22 -6.89 3.44
C ALA A 36 -17.78 -5.54 2.95
N ALA A 37 -18.11 -4.61 3.84
CA ALA A 37 -18.69 -3.32 3.43
C ALA A 37 -17.73 -2.48 2.57
N SER A 38 -16.41 -2.57 2.80
CA SER A 38 -15.40 -1.86 1.99
C SER A 38 -15.30 -2.46 0.59
N ALA A 39 -15.46 -3.77 0.50
CA ALA A 39 -15.44 -4.48 -0.75
C ALA A 39 -16.75 -4.30 -1.55
N ASP A 40 -17.88 -4.22 -0.86
CA ASP A 40 -19.18 -3.91 -1.48
C ASP A 40 -19.20 -2.47 -2.00
N CYS A 41 -18.58 -1.51 -1.30
CA CYS A 41 -18.39 -0.17 -1.82
C CYS A 41 -17.57 -0.13 -3.11
N LEU A 42 -16.50 -0.91 -3.23
CA LEU A 42 -15.73 -0.97 -4.49
C LEU A 42 -16.59 -1.49 -5.65
N VAL A 43 -17.44 -2.48 -5.39
CA VAL A 43 -18.39 -3.02 -6.38
C VAL A 43 -19.43 -1.97 -6.76
N LEU A 44 -20.02 -1.29 -5.78
CA LEU A 44 -21.02 -0.24 -6.00
C LEU A 44 -20.47 0.98 -6.74
N GLU A 45 -19.20 1.32 -6.49
CA GLU A 45 -18.51 2.43 -7.16
C GLU A 45 -17.91 2.04 -8.52
N GLY A 46 -18.02 0.77 -8.93
CA GLY A 46 -17.43 0.26 -10.18
C GLY A 46 -15.91 0.39 -10.25
N THR A 47 -15.24 0.54 -9.09
CA THR A 47 -13.80 0.77 -9.02
C THR A 47 -13.06 -0.54 -8.72
N PRO A 48 -12.11 -0.97 -9.55
CA PRO A 48 -11.34 -2.17 -9.28
C PRO A 48 -10.46 -1.98 -8.02
N PRO A 49 -10.25 -3.04 -7.22
CA PRO A 49 -9.32 -2.96 -6.09
C PRO A 49 -7.91 -2.64 -6.59
N GLY A 50 -7.34 -1.53 -6.15
CA GLY A 50 -5.90 -1.18 -6.28
C GLY A 50 -5.02 -1.72 -5.15
N ARG A 51 -3.69 -1.53 -5.24
CA ARG A 51 -2.69 -2.09 -4.31
C ARG A 51 -2.84 -1.50 -2.90
N ARG A 52 -3.26 -0.25 -2.77
CA ARG A 52 -3.62 0.42 -1.51
C ARG A 52 -4.74 -0.28 -0.72
N HIS A 53 -5.63 -1.00 -1.38
CA HIS A 53 -6.72 -1.75 -0.74
C HIS A 53 -6.25 -3.08 -0.13
N ASN A 54 -5.04 -3.54 -0.48
CA ASN A 54 -4.44 -4.71 0.13
C ASN A 54 -4.08 -4.40 1.59
N ASN A 55 -4.34 -5.32 2.51
CA ASN A 55 -3.99 -5.12 3.93
C ASN A 55 -2.46 -5.02 4.15
N CYS A 56 -1.66 -5.61 3.26
CA CYS A 56 -0.20 -5.57 3.30
C CYS A 56 0.36 -4.19 2.98
N SER A 57 -0.40 -3.31 2.32
CA SER A 57 0.06 -1.96 1.96
C SER A 57 0.49 -1.15 3.20
N GLY A 58 -0.15 -1.37 4.36
CA GLY A 58 0.24 -0.72 5.62
C GLY A 58 1.64 -1.12 6.11
N LYS A 59 2.05 -2.38 5.92
CA LYS A 59 3.39 -2.85 6.28
C LYS A 59 4.44 -2.30 5.32
N HIS A 60 4.10 -2.26 4.03
CA HIS A 60 4.95 -1.62 3.02
C HIS A 60 5.19 -0.14 3.34
N MET A 61 4.19 0.61 3.80
CA MET A 61 4.40 1.99 4.23
C MET A 61 5.43 2.11 5.36
N GLY A 62 5.46 1.16 6.30
CA GLY A 62 6.47 1.09 7.35
C GLY A 62 7.88 0.91 6.78
N MET A 63 8.07 -0.05 5.88
CA MET A 63 9.35 -0.27 5.19
C MET A 63 9.77 0.92 4.34
N LEU A 64 8.86 1.49 3.54
CA LEU A 64 9.14 2.64 2.69
C LEU A 64 9.53 3.87 3.49
N THR A 65 8.86 4.10 4.62
CA THR A 65 9.21 5.19 5.55
C THR A 65 10.59 4.98 6.15
N LEU A 66 10.92 3.75 6.55
CA LEU A 66 12.25 3.43 7.06
C LEU A 66 13.32 3.61 5.98
N ALA A 67 13.07 3.19 4.74
CA ALA A 67 13.97 3.43 3.61
C ALA A 67 14.28 4.92 3.43
N ARG A 68 13.23 5.75 3.42
CA ARG A 68 13.36 7.20 3.29
C ARG A 68 14.14 7.81 4.44
N HIS A 69 13.91 7.36 5.68
CA HIS A 69 14.65 7.83 6.84
C HIS A 69 16.14 7.45 6.78
N LEU A 70 16.45 6.22 6.34
CA LEU A 70 17.81 5.73 6.17
C LEU A 70 18.49 6.22 4.87
N SER A 71 17.81 7.04 4.06
CA SER A 71 18.27 7.48 2.73
C SER A 71 18.68 6.32 1.81
N VAL A 72 18.08 5.14 1.98
CA VAL A 72 18.27 3.99 1.10
C VAL A 72 17.18 3.94 0.04
N PRO A 73 17.43 3.38 -1.15
CA PRO A 73 16.43 3.32 -2.20
C PRO A 73 15.22 2.48 -1.77
N THR A 74 14.01 3.02 -1.92
CA THR A 74 12.75 2.35 -1.56
C THR A 74 12.54 1.04 -2.32
N ARG A 75 12.99 0.99 -3.58
CA ARG A 75 12.95 -0.20 -4.46
C ARG A 75 13.76 -1.39 -3.91
N VAL A 76 14.77 -1.15 -3.07
CA VAL A 76 15.63 -2.21 -2.50
C VAL A 76 14.90 -2.94 -1.38
N LEU A 77 14.08 -2.25 -0.59
CA LEU A 77 13.32 -2.87 0.50
C LEU A 77 12.08 -3.63 0.01
N THR A 78 11.60 -3.31 -1.18
CA THR A 78 10.38 -3.93 -1.73
C THR A 78 10.67 -5.22 -2.51
N THR A 79 11.94 -5.51 -2.83
CA THR A 79 12.35 -6.76 -3.48
C THR A 79 12.48 -7.88 -2.43
N PRO A 80 11.75 -9.01 -2.52
CA PRO A 80 11.84 -10.12 -1.56
C PRO A 80 13.14 -10.93 -1.66
N HIS A 81 14.07 -10.53 -2.53
CA HIS A 81 15.35 -11.19 -2.78
C HIS A 81 16.51 -10.21 -2.60
N ILE A 82 16.66 -9.65 -1.40
CA ILE A 82 17.95 -9.05 -1.04
C ILE A 82 18.95 -10.21 -0.92
N ARG A 83 19.65 -10.52 -2.02
CA ARG A 83 20.93 -11.20 -1.91
C ARG A 83 21.88 -10.14 -1.38
N LEU A 84 22.08 -10.10 -0.06
CA LEU A 84 23.22 -9.39 0.51
C LEU A 84 24.44 -9.97 -0.21
N SER A 85 25.05 -9.19 -1.10
CA SER A 85 26.35 -9.54 -1.64
C SER A 85 27.30 -9.49 -0.44
N GLN A 86 27.53 -10.66 0.14
CA GLN A 86 28.59 -10.90 1.09
C GLN A 86 29.87 -10.37 0.44
N SER A 87 30.42 -9.31 1.00
CA SER A 87 31.80 -8.89 0.73
C SER A 87 32.75 -9.62 1.67
#